data_AF-A0A3B9AV22-F1
#
_entry.id   AF-A0A3B9AV22-F1
#
_cell.length_a   1.000
_cell.length_b   1.000
_cell.length_c   1.000
_cell.angle_alpha   90.00
_cell.angle_beta   90.00
_cell.angle_gamma   90.00
#
_symmetry.space_group_name_H-M   'P 1'
#
loop_
_entity.id
_entity.type
_entity.pdbx_description
1 polymer ?
#
loop_
_entity_poly.entity_id
_entity_poly.type
_entity_poly.pdbx_seq_one_letter_code
_entity_poly.pdbx_strand_id
1 'polypeptide(L)'
;ENAFKHGELKDPQHPLDIRLQIEGARLYFYCRNKKKSGPKQLSTGIGLDNIRKRLELMYPGNFQLDVHDEAGFYTTELTIDPL
;
A
#
# COMPACT_ATOMS: atom_id res chain seq x y z
N GLU A 1 -1.50 7.04 -3.20
CA GLU A 1 -0.59 8.21 -3.11
C GLU A 1 0.88 7.82 -3.04
N ASN A 2 1.30 6.98 -2.08
CA ASN A 2 2.70 6.56 -1.91
C ASN A 2 3.37 6.09 -3.22
N ALA A 3 2.67 5.25 -3.99
CA ALA A 3 3.17 4.76 -5.27
C ALA A 3 3.49 5.87 -6.29
N PHE A 4 2.72 6.97 -6.31
CA PHE A 4 2.99 8.10 -7.21
C PHE A 4 4.19 8.94 -6.77
N LYS A 5 4.37 9.10 -5.45
CA LYS A 5 5.50 9.85 -4.88
C LYS A 5 6.81 9.09 -5.04
N HIS A 6 6.80 7.81 -4.66
CA HIS A 6 8.01 7.00 -4.47
C HIS A 6 8.25 5.97 -5.60
N GLY A 7 7.27 5.74 -6.47
CA GLY A 7 7.36 4.71 -7.51
C GLY A 7 8.01 5.17 -8.80
N GLU A 8 8.81 4.29 -9.40
CA GLU A 8 9.26 4.43 -10.78
C GLU A 8 8.10 4.06 -11.71
N LEU A 9 7.48 5.06 -12.32
CA LEU A 9 6.27 4.89 -13.14
C LEU A 9 6.58 4.85 -14.65
N LYS A 10 7.84 5.10 -15.04
CA LYS A 10 8.25 5.15 -16.45
C LYS A 10 8.86 3.85 -16.95
N ASP A 11 9.00 2.84 -16.09
CA ASP A 11 9.52 1.52 -16.46
C ASP A 11 8.36 0.61 -16.93
N PRO A 12 8.18 0.40 -18.25
CA PRO A 12 7.10 -0.45 -18.76
C PRO A 12 7.27 -1.93 -18.40
N GLN A 13 8.47 -2.38 -18.02
CA GLN A 13 8.70 -3.76 -17.55
C GLN A 13 8.20 -3.97 -16.11
N HIS A 14 8.08 -2.89 -15.35
CA HIS A 14 7.66 -2.91 -13.94
C HIS A 14 6.63 -1.81 -13.67
N PRO A 15 5.43 -1.90 -14.29
CA PRO A 15 4.41 -0.88 -14.11
C PRO A 15 3.95 -0.81 -12.65
N LEU A 16 3.31 0.31 -12.31
CA LEU A 16 2.51 0.39 -11.10
C LEU A 16 1.35 -0.61 -11.20
N ASP A 17 1.35 -1.59 -10.31
CA ASP A 17 0.30 -2.60 -10.20
C ASP A 17 -0.65 -2.24 -9.05
N ILE A 18 -1.92 -2.02 -9.37
CA ILE A 18 -2.98 -1.74 -8.41
C ILE A 18 -4.12 -2.73 -8.67
N ARG A 19 -4.50 -3.49 -7.65
CA ARG A 19 -5.62 -4.44 -7.71
C ARG A 19 -6.59 -4.13 -6.59
N LEU A 20 -7.88 -4.15 -6.92
CA LEU A 20 -8.98 -4.04 -5.98
C LEU A 20 -9.95 -5.17 -6.28
N GLN A 21 -10.19 -6.00 -5.28
CA GLN A 21 -11.05 -7.17 -5.38
C GLN A 21 -12.07 -7.13 -4.25
N ILE A 22 -13.28 -7.56 -4.55
CA ILE A 22 -14.35 -7.75 -3.58
C ILE A 22 -14.82 -9.19 -3.71
N GLU A 23 -14.72 -9.96 -2.64
CA GLU A 23 -15.19 -11.33 -2.55
C GLU A 23 -16.23 -11.43 -1.44
N GLY A 24 -17.51 -11.55 -1.83
CA GLY A 24 -18.62 -11.40 -0.90
C GLY A 24 -18.64 -9.99 -0.32
N ALA A 25 -18.40 -9.88 1.00
CA ALA A 25 -18.29 -8.61 1.71
C ALA A 25 -16.86 -8.30 2.18
N ARG A 26 -15.87 -9.10 1.75
CA ARG A 26 -14.45 -8.84 2.01
C ARG A 26 -13.87 -7.97 0.90
N LEU A 27 -13.16 -6.92 1.28
CA LEU A 27 -12.38 -6.08 0.36
C LEU A 27 -10.91 -6.48 0.45
N TYR A 28 -10.27 -6.66 -0.70
CA TYR A 28 -8.83 -6.80 -0.83
C TYR A 28 -8.29 -5.72 -1.76
N PHE A 29 -7.34 -4.94 -1.25
CA PHE A 29 -6.60 -3.94 -2.00
C PHE A 29 -5.12 -4.31 -2.02
N TYR A 30 -4.51 -4.19 -3.19
CA TYR A 30 -3.10 -4.43 -3.43
C TYR A 30 -2.51 -3.28 -4.24
N CYS A 31 -1.32 -2.85 -3.85
CA CYS A 31 -0.56 -1.85 -4.60
C CYS A 31 0.93 -2.19 -4.55
N ARG A 32 1.55 -2.36 -5.71
CA ARG A 32 2.99 -2.60 -5.83
C ARG A 32 3.60 -1.66 -6.85
N ASN A 33 4.71 -1.04 -6.47
CA ASN A 33 5.50 -0.18 -7.34
C ASN A 33 6.99 -0.50 -7.25
N LYS A 34 7.70 -0.43 -8.38
CA LYS A 34 9.16 -0.34 -8.39
C LYS A 34 9.56 0.97 -7.71
N LYS A 35 10.65 1.00 -6.94
CA LYS A 35 11.13 2.22 -6.29
C LYS A 35 11.95 3.07 -7.26
N LYS A 36 11.83 4.40 -7.18
CA LYS A 36 12.71 5.31 -7.92
C LYS A 36 14.17 5.13 -7.50
N SER A 37 15.08 5.11 -8.46
CA SER A 37 16.52 5.21 -8.22
C SER A 37 16.87 6.67 -7.93
N GLY A 38 17.39 6.97 -6.75
CA GLY A 38 17.72 8.35 -6.36
C GLY A 38 17.76 8.56 -4.84
N PRO A 39 18.08 9.78 -4.38
CA PRO A 39 18.09 10.08 -2.95
C PRO A 39 16.72 9.76 -2.34
N LYS A 40 16.72 8.85 -1.36
CA LYS A 40 15.52 8.54 -0.59
C LYS A 40 15.09 9.82 0.12
N GLN A 41 13.92 10.35 -0.24
CA GLN A 41 13.26 11.28 0.67
C GLN A 41 13.02 10.54 1.98
N LEU A 42 13.49 11.10 3.09
CA LEU A 42 13.22 10.59 4.43
C LEU A 42 11.70 10.52 4.61
N SER A 43 11.15 9.31 4.53
CA SER A 43 9.77 9.06 4.91
C SER A 43 9.71 9.09 6.43
N THR A 44 8.89 9.98 6.98
CA THR A 44 8.69 10.10 8.44
C THR A 44 7.80 8.99 9.01
N GLY A 45 7.28 8.07 8.19
CA GLY A 45 6.38 7.00 8.62
C GLY A 45 4.95 7.45 8.95
N ILE A 46 4.73 8.77 9.12
CA ILE A 46 3.46 9.38 9.52
C ILE A 46 2.27 8.92 8.65
N GLY A 47 2.49 8.70 7.36
CA GLY A 47 1.43 8.26 6.44
C GLY A 47 0.84 6.91 6.81
N LEU A 48 1.67 5.91 7.12
CA LEU A 48 1.20 4.58 7.50
C LEU A 48 0.53 4.60 8.88
N ASP A 49 1.08 5.35 9.83
CA ASP A 49 0.49 5.47 11.17
C ASP A 49 -0.90 6.11 11.12
N ASN A 50 -1.07 7.14 10.29
CA ASN A 50 -2.38 7.76 10.08
C ASN A 50 -3.38 6.81 9.42
N ILE A 51 -2.93 5.98 8.47
CA ILE A 51 -3.79 4.96 7.85
C ILE A 51 -4.21 3.92 8.89
N ARG A 52 -3.26 3.38 9.67
CA ARG A 52 -3.56 2.40 10.72
C ARG A 52 -4.55 2.93 11.76
N LYS A 53 -4.34 4.15 12.25
CA LYS A 53 -5.26 4.79 13.20
C LYS A 53 -6.68 4.95 12.63
N ARG A 54 -6.81 5.29 11.34
CA ARG A 54 -8.12 5.40 10.68
C ARG A 54 -8.78 4.04 10.48
N LEU A 55 -8.01 3.02 10.11
CA LEU A 55 -8.51 1.66 9.98
C LEU A 55 -9.00 1.12 11.32
N GLU A 56 -8.26 1.35 12.41
CA GLU A 56 -8.69 0.95 13.75
C GLU A 56 -10.00 1.63 14.18
N LEU A 57 -10.18 2.91 13.85
CA LEU A 57 -11.42 3.64 14.18
C LEU A 57 -12.63 3.18 13.36
N MET A 58 -12.43 2.80 12.09
CA MET A 58 -13.51 2.48 11.16
C MET A 58 -13.83 0.98 11.08
N TYR A 59 -12.84 0.13 11.29
CA TYR A 59 -12.90 -1.33 11.14
C TYR A 59 -12.17 -2.04 12.29
N PRO A 60 -12.49 -1.74 13.57
CA PRO A 60 -11.75 -2.25 14.71
C PRO A 60 -11.69 -3.78 14.69
N GLY A 61 -10.48 -4.35 14.68
CA GLY A 61 -10.25 -5.80 14.62
C GLY A 61 -10.60 -6.49 13.29
N ASN A 62 -11.12 -5.76 12.29
CA ASN A 62 -11.65 -6.32 11.05
C ASN A 62 -10.83 -5.89 9.82
N PHE A 63 -9.55 -5.58 10.01
CA PHE A 63 -8.65 -5.30 8.91
C PHE A 63 -7.27 -5.91 9.13
N GLN A 64 -6.58 -6.16 8.02
CA GLN A 64 -5.17 -6.52 7.98
C GLN A 64 -4.46 -5.60 6.97
N LEU A 65 -3.41 -4.92 7.43
CA LEU A 65 -2.59 -4.04 6.59
C LEU A 65 -1.13 -4.52 6.61
N ASP A 66 -0.70 -5.09 5.49
CA ASP A 66 0.67 -5.57 5.29
C ASP A 66 1.44 -4.62 4.37
N VAL A 67 2.69 -4.35 4.75
CA VAL A 67 3.57 -3.45 4.02
C VAL A 67 4.93 -4.11 3.88
N HIS A 68 5.34 -4.33 2.63
CA HIS A 68 6.64 -4.93 2.31
C HIS A 68 7.52 -3.87 1.62
N ASP A 69 8.61 -3.50 2.31
CA ASP A 69 9.64 -2.61 1.80
C ASP A 69 10.86 -3.45 1.40
N GLU A 70 10.92 -3.88 0.14
CA GLU A 70 12.00 -4.69 -0.42
C GLU A 70 13.03 -3.81 -1.14
N ALA A 71 14.23 -4.32 -1.43
CA ALA A 71 15.30 -3.51 -2.03
C ALA A 71 14.84 -2.72 -3.29
N GLY A 72 14.08 -3.34 -4.20
CA GLY A 72 13.62 -2.73 -5.44
C GLY A 72 12.14 -2.35 -5.50
N PHE A 73 11.32 -2.87 -4.58
CA PHE A 73 9.86 -2.76 -4.65
C PHE A 73 9.27 -2.31 -3.32
N TYR A 74 8.13 -1.65 -3.41
CA TYR A 74 7.26 -1.38 -2.28
C TYR A 74 5.90 -2.01 -2.57
N THR A 75 5.40 -2.81 -1.63
CA THR A 75 4.10 -3.49 -1.74
C THR A 75 3.26 -3.13 -0.52
N THR A 76 1.97 -2.86 -0.74
CA THR A 76 0.98 -2.63 0.30
C THR A 76 -0.24 -3.48 0.01
N GLU A 77 -0.69 -4.22 1.01
CA GLU A 77 -1.85 -5.09 0.95
C GLU A 77 -2.78 -4.71 2.10
N LEU A 78 -4.06 -4.57 1.79
CA LEU A 78 -5.10 -4.27 2.76
C LEU A 78 -6.26 -5.22 2.54
N THR A 79 -6.57 -6.00 3.57
CA THR A 79 -7.80 -6.78 3.65
C THR A 79 -8.71 -6.12 4.66
N ILE A 80 -9.98 -5.93 4.31
CA ILE A 80 -11.03 -5.51 5.24
C ILE A 80 -12.09 -6.61 5.22
N ASP A 81 -12.34 -7.16 6.39
CA ASP A 81 -13.41 -8.13 6.62
C ASP A 81 -14.73 -7.41 6.90
N PRO A 82 -15.87 -8.04 6.55
CA PRO A 82 -17.17 -7.54 6.97
C PRO A 82 -17.27 -7.46 8.50
N LEU A 83 -18.03 -6.48 8.99
CA LEU A 83 -18.41 -6.34 10.40
C LEU A 83 -19.37 -7.44 10.85
#